data_AF-A0A0J9XZM1-F1
#
_entry.id   AF-A0A0J9XZM1-F1
#
_cell.length_a   1.000
_cell.length_b   1.000
_cell.length_c   1.000
_cell.angle_alpha   90.00
_cell.angle_beta   90.00
_cell.angle_gamma   90.00
#
_symmetry.space_group_name_H-M   'P 1'
#
loop_
_entity.id
_entity.type
_entity.pdbx_description
1 polymer ?
#
loop_
_entity_poly.entity_id
_entity_poly.type
_entity_poly.pdbx_seq_one_letter_code
_entity_poly.pdbx_strand_id
1 'polypeptide(L)'
;MQNGEVSCLSCGSLDSLNICPRCALPYCCVKCYRSEQHRECSESFYRECVEQELRCQSDVRKPLKTFEEFMNEQPGDFRMNMEFPGSSDHIMDSDDDDVDNVDNYLEKVKDRCTSEYQSADERELDRQLTVLGIGTDSESLLSSLSDMEKKSFNLFYNKLLEQDTGLSRSVFTKKQEPK
;
A
#
# COMPACT_ATOMS: atom_id res chain seq x y z
N MET A 1 49.24 27.93 -12.26
CA MET A 1 48.88 28.98 -11.27
C MET A 1 47.44 29.39 -11.62
N GLN A 2 46.39 28.72 -11.15
CA GLN A 2 45.89 28.70 -9.77
C GLN A 2 45.51 27.26 -9.38
N ASN A 3 46.23 26.63 -8.44
CA ASN A 3 45.69 25.49 -7.70
C ASN A 3 44.77 26.09 -6.63
N GLY A 4 43.55 26.45 -7.02
CA GLY A 4 42.53 26.87 -6.07
C GLY A 4 42.07 25.63 -5.30
N GLU A 5 42.35 25.57 -4.00
CA GLU A 5 41.85 24.50 -3.13
C GLU A 5 40.32 24.45 -3.22
N VAL A 6 39.81 23.32 -3.72
CA VAL A 6 38.37 23.07 -3.81
C VAL A 6 37.84 22.90 -2.40
N SER A 7 37.02 23.83 -1.92
CA SER A 7 36.40 23.81 -0.60
C SER A 7 34.87 23.82 -0.73
N CYS A 8 34.16 23.36 0.28
CA CYS A 8 32.70 23.34 0.27
C CYS A 8 32.16 24.76 0.04
N LEU A 9 31.30 24.93 -0.96
CA LEU A 9 30.69 26.23 -1.29
C LEU A 9 30.06 26.90 -0.05
N SER A 10 29.34 26.14 0.76
CA SER A 10 28.54 26.70 1.86
C SER A 10 29.33 26.98 3.13
N CYS A 11 30.26 26.11 3.51
CA CYS A 11 30.92 26.17 4.83
C CYS A 11 32.46 26.29 4.75
N GLY A 12 33.05 26.18 3.56
CA GLY A 12 34.50 26.25 3.36
C GLY A 12 35.28 25.01 3.82
N SER A 13 34.62 23.96 4.31
CA SER A 13 35.31 22.71 4.70
C SER A 13 36.02 22.08 3.51
N LEU A 14 37.21 21.53 3.75
CA LEU A 14 37.97 20.75 2.76
C LEU A 14 37.69 19.24 2.89
N ASP A 15 36.96 18.83 3.93
CA ASP A 15 36.72 17.42 4.24
C ASP A 15 35.45 16.90 3.55
N SER A 16 35.49 15.64 3.12
CA SER A 16 34.32 14.87 2.63
C SER A 16 33.54 15.53 1.47
N LEU A 17 34.25 16.17 0.55
CA LEU A 17 33.64 16.91 -0.55
C LEU A 17 33.02 15.99 -1.61
N ASN A 18 31.76 16.27 -1.91
CA ASN A 18 31.02 15.76 -3.06
C ASN A 18 30.86 16.88 -4.10
N ILE A 19 30.80 16.53 -5.37
CA ILE A 19 30.64 17.49 -6.47
C ILE A 19 29.22 17.40 -7.03
N CYS A 20 28.53 18.53 -7.18
CA CYS A 20 27.21 18.55 -7.79
C CYS A 20 27.31 18.17 -9.28
N PRO A 21 26.57 17.14 -9.75
CA PRO A 21 26.65 16.69 -11.14
C PRO A 21 26.05 17.67 -12.16
N ARG A 22 25.30 18.69 -11.70
CA ARG A 22 24.65 19.69 -12.56
C ARG A 22 25.50 20.94 -12.79
N CYS A 23 26.16 21.45 -11.75
CA CYS A 23 26.89 22.72 -11.79
C CYS A 23 28.37 22.61 -11.39
N ALA A 24 28.84 21.41 -11.05
CA ALA A 24 30.20 21.12 -10.60
C ALA A 24 30.65 21.83 -9.31
N LEU A 25 29.71 22.34 -8.50
CA LEU A 25 30.04 22.98 -7.22
C LEU A 25 30.27 21.95 -6.09
N PRO A 26 31.31 22.13 -5.25
CA PRO A 26 31.64 21.25 -4.14
C PRO A 26 30.79 21.46 -2.88
N TYR A 27 30.35 20.38 -2.24
CA TYR A 27 29.59 20.39 -0.97
C TYR A 27 29.98 19.21 -0.07
N CYS A 28 30.05 19.41 1.25
CA CYS A 28 30.43 18.32 2.17
C CYS A 28 29.25 17.46 2.66
N CYS A 29 28.03 17.99 2.66
CA CYS A 29 26.84 17.29 3.13
C CYS A 29 25.55 17.83 2.51
N VAL A 30 24.43 17.13 2.74
CA VAL A 30 23.11 17.51 2.23
C VAL A 30 22.69 18.92 2.67
N LYS A 31 23.07 19.36 3.89
CA LYS A 31 22.80 20.73 4.34
C LYS A 31 23.49 21.77 3.47
N CYS A 32 24.74 21.51 3.08
CA CYS A 32 25.49 22.40 2.20
C CYS A 32 24.99 22.34 0.75
N TYR A 33 24.53 21.17 0.29
CA TYR A 33 23.86 21.03 -1.01
C TYR A 33 22.59 21.89 -1.12
N ARG A 34 21.86 22.07 -0.01
CA ARG A 34 20.63 22.87 0.07
C ARG A 34 20.85 24.30 0.56
N SER A 35 22.10 24.75 0.64
CA SER A 35 22.43 26.10 1.10
C SER A 35 21.95 27.17 0.12
N GLU A 36 21.82 28.41 0.59
CA GLU A 36 21.43 29.55 -0.25
C GLU A 36 22.32 29.70 -1.49
N GLN A 37 23.62 29.42 -1.35
CA GLN A 37 24.59 29.51 -2.44
C GLN A 37 24.41 28.45 -3.53
N HIS A 38 23.72 27.34 -3.24
CA HIS A 38 23.42 26.28 -4.20
C HIS A 38 21.91 26.13 -4.44
N ARG A 39 21.11 27.11 -4.00
CA ARG A 39 19.64 27.05 -4.01
C ARG A 39 19.08 26.91 -5.42
N GLU A 40 19.56 27.71 -6.37
CA GLU A 40 19.03 27.69 -7.75
C GLU A 40 19.19 26.32 -8.41
N CYS A 41 20.34 25.67 -8.23
CA CYS A 41 20.60 24.34 -8.79
C CYS A 41 19.87 23.23 -8.03
N SER A 42 19.82 23.30 -6.70
CA SER A 42 19.18 22.26 -5.88
C SER A 42 17.66 22.30 -6.00
N GLU A 43 17.05 23.49 -5.97
CA GLU A 43 15.60 23.66 -6.13
C GLU A 43 15.14 23.36 -7.56
N SER A 44 15.90 23.72 -8.60
CA SER A 44 15.56 23.33 -9.97
C SER A 44 15.51 21.82 -10.16
N PHE A 45 16.47 21.08 -9.58
CA PHE A 45 16.45 19.62 -9.55
C PHE A 45 15.20 19.08 -8.84
N TYR A 46 14.91 19.55 -7.63
CA TYR A 46 13.74 19.10 -6.88
C TYR A 46 12.44 19.41 -7.62
N ARG A 47 12.33 20.59 -8.21
CA ARG A 47 11.18 20.99 -9.02
C ARG A 47 11.01 20.08 -10.25
N GLU A 48 12.06 19.81 -11.00
CA GLU A 48 12.02 18.90 -12.15
C GLU A 48 11.55 17.50 -11.75
N CYS A 49 12.07 16.96 -10.64
CA CYS A 49 11.61 15.67 -10.14
C CYS A 49 10.11 15.67 -9.83
N VAL A 50 9.64 16.70 -9.10
CA VAL A 50 8.22 16.82 -8.72
C VAL A 50 7.33 17.00 -9.97
N GLU A 51 7.72 17.87 -10.89
CA GLU A 51 6.98 18.08 -12.15
C GLU A 51 6.92 16.81 -13.00
N GLN A 52 8.00 16.05 -13.07
CA GLN A 52 8.04 14.78 -13.78
C GLN A 52 7.08 13.76 -13.16
N GLU A 53 7.09 13.63 -11.83
CA GLU A 53 6.18 12.75 -11.12
C GLU A 53 4.71 13.15 -11.32
N LEU A 54 4.40 14.45 -11.23
CA LEU A 54 3.04 14.95 -11.45
C LEU A 54 2.53 14.68 -12.87
N ARG A 55 3.39 14.78 -13.88
CA ARG A 55 3.06 14.43 -15.28
C ARG A 55 2.81 12.93 -15.45
N CYS A 56 3.66 12.10 -14.84
CA CYS A 56 3.44 10.64 -14.86
C CYS A 56 2.15 10.25 -14.14
N GLN A 57 1.75 10.96 -13.08
CA GLN A 57 0.47 10.73 -12.42
C GLN A 57 -0.73 11.11 -13.28
N SER A 58 -0.69 12.21 -14.05
CA SER A 58 -1.84 12.58 -14.90
C SER A 58 -2.12 11.55 -16.00
N ASP A 59 -1.08 10.90 -16.52
CA ASP A 59 -1.22 9.89 -17.58
C ASP A 59 -1.57 8.48 -17.04
N VAL A 60 -1.31 8.21 -15.75
CA VAL A 60 -1.43 6.87 -15.14
C VAL A 60 -2.52 6.79 -14.07
N ARG A 61 -3.35 7.82 -13.89
CA ARG A 61 -4.60 7.69 -13.09
C ARG A 61 -5.57 6.75 -13.81
N LYS A 62 -5.30 5.46 -13.72
CA LYS A 62 -6.34 4.44 -13.75
C LYS A 62 -7.38 4.86 -12.72
N PRO A 63 -8.68 4.70 -13.01
CA PRO A 63 -9.71 4.96 -12.01
C PRO A 63 -9.29 4.26 -10.72
N LEU A 64 -9.41 4.98 -9.59
CA LEU A 64 -9.11 4.42 -8.28
C LEU A 64 -9.90 3.12 -8.17
N LYS A 65 -9.21 2.03 -7.84
CA LYS A 65 -9.88 0.74 -7.69
C LYS A 65 -10.85 0.87 -6.55
N THR A 66 -12.05 0.32 -6.72
CA THR A 66 -12.94 0.20 -5.57
C THR A 66 -12.30 -0.74 -4.55
N PHE A 67 -12.63 -0.57 -3.27
CA PHE A 67 -12.13 -1.49 -2.24
C PHE A 67 -12.53 -2.94 -2.56
N GLU A 68 -13.70 -3.14 -3.17
CA GLU A 68 -14.17 -4.43 -3.68
C GLU A 68 -13.25 -5.02 -4.75
N GLU A 69 -12.89 -4.24 -5.78
CA GLU A 69 -11.92 -4.66 -6.80
C GLU A 69 -10.57 -5.01 -6.17
N PHE A 70 -10.11 -4.19 -5.22
CA PHE A 70 -8.85 -4.41 -4.53
C PHE A 70 -8.85 -5.72 -3.74
N MET A 71 -9.94 -6.05 -3.03
CA MET A 71 -10.09 -7.31 -2.30
C MET A 71 -10.11 -8.51 -3.24
N ASN A 72 -10.83 -8.44 -4.37
CA ASN A 72 -10.89 -9.52 -5.36
C ASN A 72 -9.53 -9.83 -6.01
N GLU A 73 -8.67 -8.83 -6.15
CA GLU A 73 -7.33 -8.99 -6.72
C GLU A 73 -6.27 -9.52 -5.75
N GLN A 74 -6.56 -9.62 -4.45
CA GLN A 74 -5.61 -10.22 -3.52
C GLN A 74 -5.75 -11.75 -3.60
N PRO A 75 -4.83 -12.48 -4.27
CA PRO A 75 -4.81 -13.94 -4.18
C PRO A 75 -4.62 -14.33 -2.72
N GLY A 76 -5.24 -15.44 -2.29
CA GLY A 76 -5.37 -15.95 -0.91
C GLY A 76 -4.07 -16.29 -0.16
N ASP A 77 -3.03 -15.46 -0.29
CA ASP A 77 -1.72 -15.60 0.32
C ASP A 77 -1.67 -15.03 1.74
N PHE A 78 -2.78 -14.46 2.24
CA PHE A 78 -3.01 -14.41 3.69
C PHE A 78 -3.52 -15.77 4.14
N ARG A 79 -2.57 -16.71 4.24
CA ARG A 79 -2.70 -17.84 5.14
C ARG A 79 -2.93 -17.24 6.52
N MET A 80 -4.21 -17.07 6.91
CA MET A 80 -4.56 -16.78 8.29
C MET A 80 -3.83 -17.84 9.08
N ASN A 81 -2.84 -17.45 9.89
CA ASN A 81 -2.15 -18.34 10.81
C ASN A 81 -3.19 -18.73 11.87
N MET A 82 -4.07 -19.63 11.48
CA MET A 82 -4.90 -20.46 12.32
C MET A 82 -3.94 -21.45 13.00
N GLU A 83 -3.14 -20.94 13.93
CA GLU A 83 -2.75 -21.75 15.07
C GLU A 83 -4.03 -21.93 15.89
N PHE A 84 -4.77 -22.99 15.57
CA PHE A 84 -5.90 -23.47 16.36
C PHE A 84 -5.33 -23.93 17.70
N PRO A 85 -5.44 -23.15 18.80
CA PRO A 85 -4.93 -23.58 20.08
C PRO A 85 -5.93 -24.61 20.59
N GLY A 86 -5.47 -25.83 20.82
CA GLY A 86 -6.30 -27.00 21.11
C GLY A 86 -7.48 -26.74 22.05
N SER A 87 -8.67 -27.13 21.59
CA SER A 87 -9.80 -27.48 22.46
C SER A 87 -10.51 -28.65 21.79
N SER A 88 -10.13 -29.86 22.19
CA SER A 88 -10.93 -30.70 23.10
C SER A 88 -11.85 -31.63 22.31
N ASP A 89 -11.40 -32.87 22.17
CA ASP A 89 -12.19 -34.11 22.04
C ASP A 89 -13.71 -33.91 21.99
N HIS A 90 -14.26 -33.79 20.79
CA HIS A 90 -15.60 -34.29 20.51
C HIS A 90 -15.53 -35.17 19.27
N ILE A 91 -15.51 -36.47 19.54
CA ILE A 91 -15.70 -37.56 18.60
C ILE A 91 -17.08 -37.37 17.96
N MET A 92 -17.11 -36.75 16.78
CA MET A 92 -18.22 -36.88 15.82
C MET A 92 -17.76 -37.86 14.75
N ASP A 93 -18.03 -39.14 15.01
CA ASP A 93 -18.03 -40.20 14.02
C ASP A 93 -19.34 -40.08 13.24
N SER A 94 -19.33 -39.27 12.17
CA SER A 94 -20.36 -39.27 11.14
C SER A 94 -19.71 -39.80 9.87
N ASP A 95 -19.90 -41.10 9.69
CA ASP A 95 -19.60 -41.93 8.52
C ASP A 95 -20.26 -41.34 7.25
N ASP A 96 -19.56 -40.41 6.59
CA ASP A 96 -19.77 -40.01 5.19
C ASP A 96 -18.37 -39.76 4.58
N ASP A 97 -17.83 -40.83 3.98
CA ASP A 97 -16.53 -40.92 3.30
C ASP A 97 -16.49 -40.14 1.96
N ASP A 98 -16.62 -38.81 2.01
CA ASP A 98 -16.29 -37.90 0.90
C ASP A 98 -15.22 -36.86 1.34
N VAL A 99 -14.13 -37.35 1.95
CA VAL A 99 -12.98 -36.52 2.36
C VAL A 99 -12.24 -35.84 1.19
N ASP A 100 -12.49 -36.27 -0.05
CA ASP A 100 -11.93 -35.67 -1.26
C ASP A 100 -12.70 -34.42 -1.76
N ASN A 101 -13.74 -33.96 -1.02
CA ASN A 101 -14.66 -32.93 -1.48
C ASN A 101 -14.81 -31.71 -0.54
N VAL A 102 -14.06 -31.63 0.56
CA VAL A 102 -14.17 -30.52 1.53
C VAL A 102 -13.85 -29.17 0.88
N ASP A 103 -12.77 -29.11 0.11
CA ASP A 103 -12.36 -27.88 -0.60
C ASP A 103 -13.42 -27.44 -1.61
N ASN A 104 -14.02 -28.39 -2.34
CA ASN A 104 -15.08 -28.14 -3.30
C ASN A 104 -16.39 -27.72 -2.60
N TYR A 105 -16.71 -28.23 -1.41
CA TYR A 105 -17.85 -27.75 -0.63
C TYR A 105 -17.65 -26.30 -0.18
N LEU A 106 -16.50 -25.97 0.39
CA LEU A 106 -16.19 -24.59 0.82
C LEU A 106 -16.22 -23.62 -0.36
N GLU A 107 -15.66 -24.01 -1.49
CA GLU A 107 -15.72 -23.22 -2.72
C GLU A 107 -17.16 -23.01 -3.19
N LYS A 108 -17.99 -24.06 -3.22
CA LYS A 108 -19.42 -23.95 -3.55
C LYS A 108 -20.18 -23.03 -2.60
N VAL A 109 -19.91 -23.09 -1.29
CA VAL A 109 -20.54 -22.21 -0.31
C VAL A 109 -20.12 -20.76 -0.55
N LYS A 110 -18.82 -20.50 -0.70
CA LYS A 110 -18.27 -19.18 -1.04
C LYS A 110 -18.92 -18.62 -2.30
N ASP A 111 -18.97 -19.40 -3.37
CA ASP A 111 -19.52 -18.98 -4.66
C ASP A 111 -21.02 -18.69 -4.57
N ARG A 112 -21.76 -19.52 -3.82
CA ARG A 112 -23.18 -19.30 -3.54
C ARG A 112 -23.40 -18.01 -2.76
N CYS A 113 -22.72 -17.82 -1.64
CA CYS A 113 -22.86 -16.60 -0.82
C CYS A 113 -22.48 -15.35 -1.61
N THR A 114 -21.41 -15.43 -2.41
CA THR A 114 -20.97 -14.33 -3.28
C THR A 114 -22.03 -14.00 -4.33
N SER A 115 -22.63 -15.01 -4.97
CA SER A 115 -23.69 -14.82 -5.97
C SER A 115 -24.97 -14.23 -5.37
N GLU A 116 -25.36 -14.70 -4.17
CA GLU A 116 -26.50 -14.16 -3.42
C GLU A 116 -26.25 -12.68 -3.08
N TYR A 117 -25.05 -12.33 -2.58
CA TYR A 117 -24.67 -10.94 -2.30
C TYR A 117 -24.68 -10.05 -3.55
N GLN A 118 -24.05 -10.50 -4.65
CA GLN A 118 -23.95 -9.73 -5.90
C GLN A 118 -25.30 -9.50 -6.59
N SER A 119 -26.30 -10.35 -6.33
CA SER A 119 -27.64 -10.23 -6.91
C SER A 119 -28.65 -9.54 -5.98
N ALA A 120 -28.31 -9.35 -4.70
CA ALA A 120 -29.18 -8.70 -3.74
C ALA A 120 -29.29 -7.19 -4.01
N ASP A 121 -30.49 -6.64 -3.80
CA ASP A 121 -30.67 -5.19 -3.79
C ASP A 121 -30.22 -4.60 -2.44
N GLU A 122 -29.75 -3.35 -2.42
CA GLU A 122 -29.23 -2.70 -1.20
C GLU A 122 -30.25 -2.70 -0.05
N ARG A 123 -31.55 -2.60 -0.35
CA ARG A 123 -32.60 -2.58 0.68
C ARG A 123 -32.82 -3.95 1.30
N GLU A 124 -32.63 -5.02 0.53
CA GLU A 124 -32.68 -6.39 1.00
C GLU A 124 -31.46 -6.70 1.85
N LEU A 125 -30.27 -6.25 1.44
CA LEU A 125 -29.06 -6.33 2.26
C LEU A 125 -29.25 -5.61 3.61
N ASP A 126 -29.77 -4.39 3.59
CA ASP A 126 -30.07 -3.61 4.80
C ASP A 126 -31.06 -4.34 5.72
N ARG A 127 -32.11 -4.94 5.14
CA ARG A 127 -33.09 -5.74 5.91
C ARG A 127 -32.43 -6.95 6.55
N GLN A 128 -31.59 -7.68 5.82
CA GLN A 128 -30.88 -8.85 6.35
C GLN A 128 -29.92 -8.47 7.49
N LEU A 129 -29.14 -7.41 7.31
CA LEU A 129 -28.27 -6.87 8.36
C LEU A 129 -29.09 -6.45 9.59
N THR A 130 -30.21 -5.75 9.38
CA THR A 130 -31.11 -5.33 10.46
C THR A 130 -31.69 -6.54 11.20
N VAL A 131 -32.09 -7.60 10.49
CA VAL A 131 -32.60 -8.85 11.10
C VAL A 131 -31.51 -9.56 11.92
N LEU A 132 -30.25 -9.46 11.51
CA LEU A 132 -29.09 -9.95 12.27
C LEU A 132 -28.68 -9.02 13.44
N GLY A 133 -29.34 -7.86 13.59
CA GLY A 133 -29.01 -6.87 14.61
C GLY A 133 -27.79 -6.01 14.29
N ILE A 134 -27.35 -5.99 13.02
CA ILE A 134 -26.22 -5.22 12.54
C ILE A 134 -26.76 -3.94 11.90
N GLY A 135 -26.35 -2.78 12.43
CA GLY A 135 -26.66 -1.48 11.84
C GLY A 135 -25.90 -1.25 10.52
N THR A 136 -26.46 -0.43 9.64
CA THR A 136 -25.87 -0.12 8.33
C THR A 136 -24.87 1.05 8.38
N ASP A 137 -24.70 1.69 9.54
CA ASP A 137 -23.66 2.69 9.73
C ASP A 137 -22.27 2.04 9.83
N SER A 138 -21.22 2.81 9.53
CA SER A 138 -19.86 2.30 9.47
C SER A 138 -19.34 1.75 10.82
N GLU A 139 -19.79 2.30 11.95
CA GLU A 139 -19.32 1.90 13.27
C GLU A 139 -19.96 0.58 13.70
N SER A 140 -21.26 0.42 13.45
CA SER A 140 -22.04 -0.80 13.64
C SER A 140 -21.47 -1.95 12.81
N LEU A 141 -21.23 -1.72 11.51
CA LEU A 141 -20.62 -2.72 10.63
C LEU A 141 -19.24 -3.14 11.13
N LEU A 142 -18.35 -2.18 11.42
CA LEU A 142 -17.04 -2.49 11.96
C LEU A 142 -17.12 -3.21 13.30
N SER A 143 -18.04 -2.84 14.19
CA SER A 143 -18.16 -3.46 15.52
C SER A 143 -18.53 -4.94 15.44
N SER A 144 -19.34 -5.32 14.43
CA SER A 144 -19.81 -6.69 14.20
C SER A 144 -18.72 -7.67 13.77
N LEU A 145 -17.63 -7.16 13.18
CA LEU A 145 -16.47 -7.96 12.79
C LEU A 145 -15.70 -8.48 14.01
N SER A 146 -15.20 -9.71 13.92
CA SER A 146 -14.24 -10.26 14.87
C SER A 146 -12.94 -9.44 14.90
N ASP A 147 -12.15 -9.57 15.97
CA ASP A 147 -10.86 -8.88 16.06
C ASP A 147 -9.91 -9.26 14.92
N MET A 148 -10.03 -10.49 14.41
CA MET A 148 -9.25 -10.97 13.28
C MET A 148 -9.70 -10.30 11.97
N GLU A 149 -11.01 -10.25 11.71
CA GLU A 149 -11.58 -9.60 10.53
C GLU A 149 -11.31 -8.11 10.51
N LYS A 150 -11.42 -7.43 11.67
CA LYS A 150 -11.04 -6.02 11.82
C LYS A 150 -9.58 -5.79 11.43
N LYS A 151 -8.66 -6.64 11.89
CA LYS A 151 -7.24 -6.54 11.54
C LYS A 151 -7.03 -6.71 10.04
N SER A 152 -7.66 -7.71 9.43
CA SER A 152 -7.58 -7.97 7.99
C SER A 152 -8.14 -6.81 7.17
N PHE A 153 -9.32 -6.29 7.55
CA PHE A 153 -9.92 -5.11 6.91
C PHE A 153 -8.99 -3.90 6.99
N ASN A 154 -8.48 -3.57 8.17
CA ASN A 154 -7.54 -2.45 8.35
C ASN A 154 -6.27 -2.63 7.51
N LEU A 155 -5.74 -3.85 7.44
CA LEU A 155 -4.56 -4.15 6.64
C LEU A 155 -4.82 -3.90 5.14
N PHE A 156 -5.94 -4.40 4.60
CA PHE A 156 -6.30 -4.17 3.21
C PHE A 156 -6.58 -2.70 2.93
N TYR A 157 -7.28 -2.02 3.83
CA TYR A 157 -7.55 -0.58 3.70
C TYR A 157 -6.26 0.24 3.67
N ASN A 158 -5.32 -0.04 4.59
CA ASN A 158 -4.02 0.63 4.60
C ASN A 158 -3.24 0.34 3.30
N LYS A 159 -3.26 -0.90 2.81
CA LYS A 159 -2.59 -1.28 1.56
C LYS A 159 -3.21 -0.58 0.34
N LEU A 160 -4.53 -0.45 0.29
CA LEU A 160 -5.22 0.34 -0.74
C LEU A 160 -4.81 1.81 -0.65
N LEU A 161 -4.85 2.40 0.54
CA LEU A 161 -4.46 3.79 0.76
C LEU A 161 -3.00 4.06 0.36
N GLU A 162 -2.08 3.15 0.65
CA GLU A 162 -0.68 3.23 0.23
C GLU A 162 -0.52 3.21 -1.30
N GLN A 163 -1.32 2.39 -1.99
CA GLN A 163 -1.31 2.33 -3.45
C GLN A 163 -1.90 3.58 -4.09
N ASP A 164 -3.00 4.10 -3.52
CA ASP A 164 -3.73 5.26 -4.06
C ASP A 164 -3.00 6.59 -3.79
N THR A 165 -2.45 6.76 -2.59
CA THR A 165 -1.73 7.99 -2.22
C THR A 165 -0.34 8.07 -2.84
N GLY A 166 0.24 6.92 -3.21
CA GLY A 166 1.62 6.84 -3.69
C GLY A 166 2.65 7.32 -2.66
N LEU A 167 2.30 7.43 -1.37
CA LEU A 167 3.18 7.89 -0.29
C LEU A 167 4.48 7.06 -0.18
N SER A 168 4.45 5.81 -0.63
CA SER A 168 5.59 4.90 -0.68
C SER A 168 6.50 5.09 -1.91
N ARG A 169 6.09 5.88 -2.92
CA ARG A 169 6.87 6.14 -4.14
C ARG A 169 7.76 7.36 -3.95
N SER A 170 9.07 7.16 -4.11
CA SER A 170 10.04 8.26 -4.15
C SER A 170 9.98 8.95 -5.51
N VAL A 171 9.76 10.27 -5.49
CA VAL A 171 9.89 11.17 -6.67
C VAL A 171 11.33 11.21 -7.21
N PHE A 172 12.31 10.81 -6.38
CA PHE A 172 13.70 10.74 -6.79
C PHE A 172 13.98 9.41 -7.48
N THR A 173 14.15 9.45 -8.80
CA THR A 173 14.63 8.32 -9.59
C THR A 173 16.15 8.25 -9.52
N LYS A 174 16.70 7.04 -9.34
CA LYS A 174 18.14 6.81 -9.59
C LYS A 174 18.33 6.86 -11.10
N LYS A 175 19.24 7.70 -11.57
CA LYS A 175 19.62 7.75 -12.99
C LYS A 175 20.14 6.36 -13.36
N GLN A 176 19.43 5.64 -14.22
CA GLN A 176 19.94 4.40 -14.80
C GLN A 176 21.14 4.78 -15.67
N GLU A 177 22.31 4.23 -15.36
CA GLU A 177 23.45 4.34 -16.26
C GLU A 177 23.11 3.60 -17.56
N PRO A 178 23.40 4.18 -18.73
CA PRO A 178 23.27 3.44 -19.98
C PRO A 178 24.23 2.25 -19.93
N LYS A 179 23.71 1.04 -20.18
CA LYS A 179 24.52 -0.14 -20.47
C LYS A 179 25.38 0.07 -21.72
#